data_AF-A0A2P4PYB6-F1
#
_entry.id   AF-A0A2P4PYB6-F1
#
_cell.length_a   1.000
_cell.length_b   1.000
_cell.length_c   1.000
_cell.angle_alpha   90.00
_cell.angle_beta   90.00
_cell.angle_gamma   90.00
#
_symmetry.space_group_name_H-M   'P 1'
#
loop_
_entity.id
_entity.type
_entity.pdbx_description
1 polymer ?
#
loop_
_entity_poly.entity_id
_entity_poly.type
_entity_poly.pdbx_seq_one_letter_code
_entity_poly.pdbx_strand_id
1 'polypeptide(L)'
;MSLYLPTELLDKIFSSIDGNDIKTLHSCILVNRVWCNTMIPYLWKSPFHLAIMHQTEKLVPAYFPFFSKEAKHILQLHIPSTSPIFDYPMFLRELDF
;
A
#
# COMPACT_ATOMS: atom_id res chain seq x y z
N MET A 1 -2.56 -28.91 14.47
CA MET A 1 -1.32 -28.28 13.98
C MET A 1 -1.70 -27.39 12.81
N SER A 2 -1.63 -26.06 12.95
CA SER A 2 -1.78 -25.19 11.78
C SER A 2 -0.47 -25.21 11.00
N LEU A 3 -0.53 -25.60 9.73
CA LEU A 3 0.59 -25.49 8.81
C LEU A 3 0.82 -24.00 8.54
N TYR A 4 1.80 -23.40 9.20
CA TYR A 4 2.24 -22.05 8.88
C TYR A 4 3.09 -22.11 7.61
N LEU A 5 2.63 -21.43 6.57
CA LEU A 5 3.42 -21.24 5.36
C LEU A 5 4.50 -20.18 5.65
N PRO A 6 5.80 -20.48 5.44
CA PRO A 6 6.86 -19.49 5.59
C PRO A 6 6.63 -18.27 4.71
N THR A 7 7.05 -17.10 5.19
CA THR A 7 6.87 -15.82 4.50
C THR A 7 7.53 -15.82 3.12
N GLU A 8 8.63 -16.54 2.94
CA GLU A 8 9.35 -16.68 1.67
C GLU A 8 8.52 -17.43 0.63
N LEU A 9 7.72 -18.42 1.06
CA LEU A 9 6.81 -19.13 0.16
C LEU A 9 5.57 -18.29 -0.14
N LEU A 10 5.07 -17.52 0.82
CA LEU A 10 4.02 -16.54 0.59
C LEU A 10 4.45 -15.50 -0.43
N ASP A 11 5.65 -14.94 -0.27
CA ASP A 11 6.25 -13.97 -1.19
C ASP A 11 6.35 -14.55 -2.61
N LYS A 12 6.78 -15.80 -2.74
CA LYS A 12 6.82 -16.50 -4.03
C LYS A 12 5.44 -16.68 -4.65
N ILE A 13 4.42 -17.05 -3.87
CA ILE A 13 3.03 -17.14 -4.36
C ILE A 13 2.55 -15.77 -4.83
N PHE A 14 2.77 -14.74 -4.01
CA PHE A 14 2.29 -13.40 -4.28
C PHE A 14 2.99 -12.74 -5.47
N SER A 15 4.26 -13.06 -5.70
CA SER A 15 5.00 -12.64 -6.90
C SER A 15 4.41 -13.15 -8.22
N SER A 16 3.56 -14.17 -8.18
CA SER A 16 2.88 -14.72 -9.36
C SER A 16 1.55 -14.03 -9.69
N ILE A 17 1.04 -13.18 -8.78
CA ILE A 17 -0.18 -12.41 -9.01
C ILE A 17 0.17 -11.18 -9.84
N ASP A 18 -0.66 -10.89 -10.85
CA ASP A 18 -0.52 -9.66 -11.64
C ASP A 18 -0.63 -8.44 -10.71
N GLY A 19 0.35 -7.54 -10.78
CA GLY A 19 0.36 -6.30 -10.01
C GLY A 19 -0.83 -5.37 -10.31
N ASN A 20 -1.49 -5.56 -11.47
CA ASN A 20 -2.70 -4.84 -11.86
C ASN A 20 -3.99 -5.54 -11.41
N ASP A 21 -3.93 -6.77 -10.87
CA ASP A 21 -5.11 -7.45 -10.31
C ASP A 21 -5.38 -6.98 -8.87
N ILE A 22 -5.86 -5.74 -8.76
CA ILE A 22 -6.06 -5.06 -7.48
C ILE A 22 -7.13 -5.74 -6.64
N LYS A 23 -8.10 -6.38 -7.28
CA LYS A 23 -9.14 -7.14 -6.57
C LYS A 23 -8.50 -8.30 -5.81
N THR A 24 -7.64 -9.07 -6.47
CA THR A 24 -6.93 -10.19 -5.84
C THR A 24 -5.97 -9.68 -4.75
N LEU A 25 -5.14 -8.67 -5.05
CA LEU A 25 -4.20 -8.10 -4.06
C LEU A 25 -4.94 -7.56 -2.83
N HIS A 26 -6.05 -6.85 -3.02
CA HIS A 26 -6.89 -6.32 -1.94
C HIS A 26 -7.53 -7.45 -1.12
N SER A 27 -8.04 -8.50 -1.75
CA SER A 27 -8.56 -9.66 -1.03
C SER A 27 -7.48 -10.37 -0.21
N CYS A 28 -6.24 -10.47 -0.71
CA CYS A 28 -5.13 -11.10 0.00
C CYS A 28 -4.73 -10.36 1.28
N ILE A 29 -4.68 -9.01 1.27
CA ILE A 29 -4.30 -8.24 2.47
C ILE A 29 -5.31 -8.39 3.62
N LEU A 30 -6.54 -8.82 3.34
CA LEU A 30 -7.61 -8.98 4.34
C LEU A 30 -7.62 -10.36 5.01
N VAL A 31 -6.82 -11.33 4.54
CA VAL A 31 -6.84 -12.70 5.04
C VAL A 31 -6.35 -12.79 6.48
N ASN A 32 -5.15 -12.27 6.76
CA ASN A 32 -4.57 -12.20 8.10
C ASN A 32 -3.40 -11.21 8.13
N ARG A 33 -2.82 -10.97 9.33
CA ARG A 33 -1.70 -10.02 9.51
C ARG A 33 -0.45 -10.38 8.72
N VAL A 34 -0.14 -11.67 8.56
CA VAL A 34 1.05 -12.12 7.81
C VAL A 34 0.87 -11.79 6.33
N TRP A 35 -0.27 -12.17 5.76
CA TRP A 35 -0.61 -11.88 4.35
C TRP A 35 -0.66 -10.39 4.09
N CYS A 36 -1.28 -9.62 5.00
CA CYS A 36 -1.31 -8.15 4.94
C CYS A 36 0.11 -7.58 4.84
N ASN A 37 0.98 -7.91 5.78
CA ASN A 37 2.35 -7.38 5.82
C ASN A 37 3.17 -7.75 4.57
N THR A 38 3.02 -8.97 4.06
CA THR A 38 3.75 -9.42 2.85
C THR A 38 3.19 -8.77 1.58
N MET A 39 1.88 -8.52 1.51
CA MET A 39 1.22 -8.03 0.28
C MET A 39 1.22 -6.52 0.11
N ILE A 40 1.27 -5.74 1.20
CA ILE A 40 1.24 -4.28 1.11
C ILE A 40 2.31 -3.72 0.15
N PRO A 41 3.57 -4.19 0.15
CA PRO A 41 4.57 -3.75 -0.81
C PRO A 41 4.20 -4.00 -2.28
N TYR A 42 3.45 -5.07 -2.58
CA TYR A 42 2.97 -5.38 -3.92
C TYR A 42 1.82 -4.45 -4.32
N LEU A 43 0.82 -4.29 -3.44
CA LEU A 43 -0.32 -3.43 -3.66
C LEU A 43 0.09 -1.95 -3.81
N TRP A 44 1.07 -1.50 -3.02
CA TRP A 44 1.51 -0.10 -3.00
C TRP A 44 2.69 0.20 -3.94
N LYS A 45 3.05 -0.73 -4.83
CA LYS A 45 4.15 -0.57 -5.80
C LYS A 45 3.90 0.58 -6.79
N SER A 46 2.69 0.65 -7.36
CA SER A 46 2.29 1.64 -8.37
C SER A 46 0.89 2.21 -8.05
N PRO A 47 0.75 2.90 -6.90
CA PRO A 47 -0.55 3.26 -6.35
C PRO A 47 -1.31 4.27 -7.22
N PHE A 48 -0.60 5.13 -7.95
CA PHE A 48 -1.22 6.11 -8.85
C PHE A 48 -1.83 5.47 -10.10
N HIS A 49 -1.21 4.41 -10.63
CA HIS A 49 -1.84 3.60 -11.67
C HIS A 49 -3.17 3.02 -11.17
N LEU A 50 -3.21 2.56 -9.92
CA LEU A 50 -4.44 2.05 -9.31
C LEU A 50 -5.50 3.14 -9.18
N ALA A 51 -5.09 4.34 -8.78
CA ALA A 51 -6.02 5.45 -8.64
C ALA A 51 -6.63 5.88 -9.97
N ILE A 52 -5.89 5.80 -11.08
CA ILE A 52 -6.42 6.05 -12.42
C ILE A 52 -7.39 4.93 -12.84
N MET A 53 -7.00 3.67 -12.67
CA MET A 53 -7.81 2.52 -13.09
C MET A 53 -9.10 2.35 -12.27
N HIS A 54 -9.05 2.68 -10.97
CA HIS A 54 -10.13 2.43 -10.02
C HIS A 54 -10.76 3.71 -9.43
N GLN A 55 -10.39 4.88 -9.93
CA GLN A 55 -10.92 6.19 -9.50
C GLN A 55 -10.85 6.42 -7.98
N THR A 56 -9.74 6.02 -7.35
CA THR A 56 -9.60 6.15 -5.90
C THR A 56 -9.11 7.54 -5.51
N GLU A 57 -10.05 8.41 -5.10
CA GLU A 57 -9.75 9.78 -4.65
C GLU A 57 -8.94 9.85 -3.34
N LYS A 58 -8.93 8.76 -2.57
CA LYS A 58 -8.30 8.71 -1.23
C LYS A 58 -6.82 8.35 -1.24
N LEU A 59 -6.20 8.21 -2.41
CA LEU A 59 -4.79 7.83 -2.50
C LEU A 59 -3.87 8.95 -1.98
N VAL A 60 -4.04 10.17 -2.49
CA VAL A 60 -3.18 11.31 -2.12
C VAL A 60 -3.25 11.60 -0.60
N PRO A 61 -4.43 11.60 0.04
CA PRO A 61 -4.52 11.74 1.49
C PRO A 61 -3.73 10.70 2.31
N ALA A 62 -3.52 9.49 1.78
CA ALA A 62 -2.73 8.46 2.46
C ALA A 62 -1.25 8.88 2.64
N TYR A 63 -0.76 9.81 1.83
CA TYR A 63 0.62 10.30 1.88
C TYR A 63 0.80 11.53 2.79
N PHE A 64 -0.27 12.23 3.16
CA PHE A 64 -0.17 13.44 3.99
C PHE A 64 0.60 13.25 5.30
N PRO A 65 0.45 12.13 6.04
CA PRO A 65 1.23 11.93 7.26
C PRO A 65 2.75 11.96 7.05
N PHE A 66 3.23 11.63 5.86
CA PHE A 66 4.64 11.52 5.53
C PHE A 66 5.26 12.83 5.02
N PHE A 67 4.45 13.85 4.75
CA PHE A 67 4.95 15.14 4.28
C PHE A 67 5.78 15.85 5.37
N SER A 68 6.72 16.68 4.93
CA SER A 68 7.50 17.52 5.83
C SER A 68 6.59 18.53 6.55
N LYS A 69 7.06 19.08 7.68
CA LYS A 69 6.28 20.09 8.43
C LYS A 69 5.99 21.31 7.56
N GLU A 70 6.94 21.70 6.71
CA GLU A 70 6.85 22.82 5.78
C GLU A 70 5.77 22.56 4.72
N ALA A 71 5.79 21.37 4.09
CA ALA A 71 4.78 20.99 3.10
C ALA A 71 3.37 20.95 3.70
N LYS A 72 3.23 20.39 4.91
CA LYS A 72 1.96 20.35 5.64
C LYS A 72 1.41 21.75 5.92
N HIS A 73 2.29 22.69 6.28
CA HIS A 73 1.94 24.09 6.52
C HIS A 73 1.50 24.80 5.22
N ILE A 74 2.28 24.66 4.14
CA ILE A 74 1.99 25.28 2.83
C ILE A 74 0.63 24.80 2.30
N LEU A 75 0.36 23.51 2.42
CA LEU A 75 -0.86 22.87 1.91
C LEU A 75 -2.06 23.00 2.88
N GLN A 76 -1.88 23.61 4.06
CA GLN A 76 -2.90 23.77 5.11
C GLN A 76 -3.61 22.44 5.46
N LEU A 77 -2.85 21.33 5.47
CA LEU A 77 -3.42 20.00 5.66
C LEU A 77 -3.78 19.77 7.13
N HIS A 78 -5.06 19.54 7.42
CA HIS A 78 -5.51 19.08 8.72
C HIS A 78 -5.33 17.56 8.80
N ILE A 79 -4.18 17.11 9.31
CA ILE A 79 -3.85 15.69 9.36
C ILE A 79 -4.44 15.09 10.64
N PRO A 80 -5.26 14.03 10.54
CA PRO A 80 -5.71 13.30 11.72
C PRO A 80 -4.51 12.78 12.51
N SER A 81 -4.55 12.81 13.85
CA SER A 81 -3.46 12.38 14.73
C SER A 81 -3.10 10.88 14.63
N THR A 82 -3.71 10.13 13.72
CA THR A 82 -3.48 8.71 13.53
C THR A 82 -2.23 8.49 12.67
N SER A 83 -1.21 7.87 13.26
CA SER A 83 -0.04 7.40 12.53
C SER A 83 -0.45 6.28 11.57
N PRO A 84 -0.01 6.32 10.30
CA PRO A 84 -0.26 5.23 9.36
C PRO A 84 0.39 3.93 9.85
N ILE A 85 -0.26 2.80 9.56
CA ILE A 85 0.20 1.46 9.98
C ILE A 85 1.49 1.06 9.25
N PHE A 86 1.63 1.52 8.00
CA PHE A 86 2.71 1.19 7.10
C PHE A 86 3.38 2.45 6.59
N ASP A 87 4.67 2.36 6.29
CA ASP A 87 5.40 3.43 5.59
C ASP A 87 5.13 3.32 4.08
N TYR A 88 3.94 3.77 3.68
CA TYR A 88 3.48 3.73 2.29
C TYR A 88 4.46 4.35 1.28
N PRO A 89 5.13 5.49 1.56
CA PRO A 89 6.18 6.01 0.69
C PRO A 89 7.32 5.04 0.39
N MET A 90 7.73 4.20 1.34
CA MET A 90 8.82 3.24 1.11
C MET A 90 8.49 2.17 0.06
N PHE A 91 7.20 1.92 -0.20
CA PHE A 91 6.75 0.89 -1.14
C PHE A 91 6.52 1.42 -2.55
N LEU A 92 6.49 2.74 -2.71
CA LEU A 92 6.31 3.40 -3.99
C LEU A 92 7.51 3.12 -4.91
N ARG A 93 7.29 2.45 -6.04
CA ARG A 93 8.34 2.14 -7.03
C ARG A 93 8.16 2.85 -8.36
N GLU A 94 6.95 3.28 -8.67
CA GLU A 94 6.60 3.90 -9.94
C GLU A 94 5.94 5.26 -9.69
N LEU A 95 6.56 6.31 -10.25
CA LEU A 95 6.05 7.67 -10.32
C LEU A 95 6.30 8.11 -11.76
N ASP A 96 5.24 8.13 -12.58
CA ASP A 96 5.34 8.69 -13.92
C ASP A 96 5.46 10.22 -13.79
N PHE A 97 6.57 10.77 -14.27
CA PHE A 97 6.85 12.21 -14.36
C PHE A 97 6.97 12.64 -15.81
#